data_AF-A0A915YD81-F1
#
_entry.id   AF-A0A915YD81-F1
#
_cell.length_a   1.000
_cell.length_b   1.000
_cell.length_c   1.000
_cell.angle_alpha   90.00
_cell.angle_beta   90.00
_cell.angle_gamma   90.00
#
_symmetry.space_group_name_H-M   'P 1'
#
loop_
_entity.id
_entity.type
_entity.pdbx_description
1 polymer ?
#
loop_
_entity_poly.entity_id
_entity_poly.type
_entity_poly.pdbx_seq_one_letter_code
_entity_poly.pdbx_strand_id
1 'polypeptide(L)'
;MAKIKQTQIDEKYLWIGGGIVVILLVIFVLGRVSGKKSTDEPSDANPNIKPITVSTDSGNIDWNPSAMVKKVHTAYVVNWSTGRCEVLTQLLALQDVQIRAVADGYLQVYGKTLRKVLNEAWVACWNLPWQDDPHQQFIKRLDALQIT
;
A
#
# COMPACT_ATOMS: atom_id res chain seq x y z
N MET A 1 -25.93 48.59 40.86
CA MET A 1 -24.99 47.99 39.89
C MET A 1 -24.42 46.71 40.49
N ALA A 2 -24.79 45.53 39.97
CA ALA A 2 -24.29 44.25 40.43
C ALA A 2 -23.44 43.60 39.32
N LYS A 3 -22.11 43.52 39.52
CA LYS A 3 -21.20 42.73 38.68
C LYS A 3 -21.34 41.26 39.10
N ILE A 4 -22.10 40.48 38.35
CA ILE A 4 -22.28 39.05 38.61
C ILE A 4 -21.18 38.28 37.88
N LYS A 5 -20.23 37.76 38.67
CA LYS A 5 -19.47 36.50 38.52
C LYS A 5 -19.36 35.92 37.10
N GLN A 6 -18.49 36.48 36.26
CA GLN A 6 -18.11 35.85 34.99
C GLN A 6 -16.87 34.95 35.11
N THR A 7 -16.19 34.97 36.26
CA THR A 7 -14.88 34.31 36.45
C THR A 7 -14.93 32.83 36.83
N GLN A 8 -16.09 32.28 37.22
CA GLN A 8 -16.19 30.86 37.62
C GLN A 8 -16.66 29.91 36.51
N ILE A 9 -17.15 30.45 35.39
CA ILE A 9 -17.59 29.62 34.27
C ILE A 9 -16.37 29.18 33.45
N ASP A 10 -15.32 29.99 33.31
CA ASP A 10 -14.20 29.65 32.41
C ASP A 10 -13.31 28.48 32.89
N GLU A 11 -13.09 28.30 34.19
CA GLU A 11 -12.19 27.23 34.66
C GLU A 11 -12.78 25.82 34.43
N LYS A 12 -14.08 25.62 34.63
CA LYS A 12 -14.67 24.27 34.50
C LYS A 12 -14.70 23.76 33.04
N TYR A 13 -14.84 24.66 32.07
CA TYR A 13 -14.88 24.28 30.65
C TYR A 13 -13.47 24.10 30.06
N LEU A 14 -12.45 24.79 30.59
CA LEU A 14 -11.07 24.61 30.17
C LEU A 14 -10.53 23.20 30.49
N TRP A 15 -10.88 22.66 31.66
CA TRP A 15 -10.48 21.31 32.08
C TRP A 15 -11.21 20.19 31.34
N ILE A 16 -12.49 20.39 31.00
CA ILE A 16 -13.27 19.42 30.20
C ILE A 16 -12.79 19.39 28.74
N GLY A 17 -12.43 20.54 28.18
CA GLY A 17 -11.84 20.63 26.83
C GLY A 17 -10.44 20.01 26.75
N GLY A 18 -9.58 20.26 27.74
CA GLY A 18 -8.22 19.71 27.79
C GLY A 18 -8.18 18.18 27.97
N GLY A 19 -9.08 17.62 28.79
CA GLY A 19 -9.16 16.18 29.04
C GLY A 19 -9.52 15.36 27.79
N ILE A 20 -10.44 15.85 26.96
CA ILE A 20 -10.84 15.19 25.71
C ILE A 20 -9.70 15.16 24.70
N VAL A 21 -8.93 16.26 24.58
CA VAL A 21 -7.78 16.33 23.67
C VAL A 21 -6.68 15.36 24.07
N VAL A 22 -6.41 15.20 25.38
CA VAL A 22 -5.43 14.23 25.88
C VAL A 22 -5.89 12.80 25.61
N ILE A 23 -7.17 12.48 25.78
CA ILE A 23 -7.71 11.14 25.49
C ILE A 23 -7.58 10.81 23.99
N LEU A 24 -7.87 11.76 23.10
CA LEU A 24 -7.69 11.58 21.66
C LEU A 24 -6.21 11.37 21.29
N LEU A 25 -5.29 12.11 21.91
CA LEU A 25 -3.85 11.92 21.71
C LEU A 25 -3.38 10.55 22.22
N VAL A 26 -3.88 10.09 23.37
CA VAL A 26 -3.55 8.77 23.90
C VAL A 26 -4.11 7.66 23.00
N ILE A 27 -5.34 7.77 22.49
CA ILE A 27 -5.89 6.82 21.51
C ILE A 27 -5.09 6.86 20.21
N PHE A 28 -4.68 8.04 19.74
CA PHE A 28 -3.88 8.18 18.52
C PHE A 28 -2.48 7.56 18.69
N VAL A 29 -1.82 7.80 19.82
CA VAL A 29 -0.48 7.25 20.13
C VAL A 29 -0.58 5.74 20.38
N LEU A 30 -1.54 5.27 21.18
CA LEU A 30 -1.76 3.83 21.41
C LEU A 30 -2.22 3.12 20.14
N GLY A 31 -3.02 3.76 19.29
CA GLY A 31 -3.41 3.25 17.98
C GLY A 31 -2.23 3.15 17.01
N ARG A 32 -1.22 4.01 17.14
CA ARG A 32 0.01 3.94 16.34
C ARG A 32 1.02 2.91 16.85
N VAL A 33 1.07 2.67 18.17
CA VAL A 33 1.98 1.68 18.78
C VAL A 33 1.37 0.27 18.77
N SER A 34 0.04 0.16 18.84
CA SER A 34 -0.69 -1.08 18.62
C SER A 34 -0.84 -1.34 17.12
N GLY A 35 0.30 -1.52 16.47
CA GLY A 35 0.38 -2.17 15.17
C GLY A 35 -0.12 -3.59 15.32
N LYS A 36 -1.44 -3.77 15.25
CA LYS A 36 -2.02 -5.06 14.87
C LYS A 36 -1.41 -5.37 13.51
N LYS A 37 -0.40 -6.25 13.51
CA LYS A 37 0.00 -6.97 12.30
C LYS A 37 -1.26 -7.64 11.81
N SER A 38 -1.81 -7.14 10.71
CA SER A 38 -2.93 -7.75 10.03
C SER A 38 -2.56 -9.21 9.80
N THR A 39 -3.29 -10.10 10.46
CA THR A 39 -3.12 -11.56 10.39
C THR A 39 -3.33 -12.09 8.96
N ASP A 40 -3.75 -11.23 8.03
CA ASP A 40 -3.96 -11.50 6.62
C ASP A 40 -2.74 -11.15 5.73
N GLU A 41 -1.56 -10.84 6.28
CA GLU A 41 -0.36 -10.75 5.44
C GLU A 41 0.07 -12.16 5.02
N PRO A 42 -0.03 -12.55 3.73
CA PRO A 42 0.51 -13.81 3.30
C PRO A 42 2.03 -13.83 3.52
N SER A 43 2.53 -15.01 3.88
CA SER A 43 3.97 -15.28 3.97
C SER A 43 4.68 -14.90 2.68
N ASP A 44 5.92 -14.41 2.78
CA ASP A 44 6.77 -14.08 1.63
C ASP A 44 7.05 -15.32 0.75
N ALA A 45 6.86 -16.52 1.31
CA ALA A 45 6.81 -17.78 0.59
C ALA A 45 5.36 -18.28 0.58
N ASN A 46 4.57 -17.83 -0.39
CA ASN A 46 3.24 -18.39 -0.60
C ASN A 46 3.38 -19.69 -1.43
N PRO A 47 2.98 -20.87 -0.91
CA PRO A 47 3.14 -22.15 -1.60
C PRO A 47 2.35 -22.24 -2.93
N ASN A 48 1.38 -21.35 -3.14
CA ASN A 48 0.59 -21.32 -4.36
C ASN A 48 1.30 -20.60 -5.51
N ILE A 49 2.34 -19.80 -5.24
CA ILE A 49 3.10 -19.10 -6.28
C ILE A 49 4.34 -19.93 -6.60
N LYS A 50 4.43 -20.41 -7.84
CA LYS A 50 5.59 -21.16 -8.32
C LYS A 50 6.72 -20.21 -8.72
N PRO A 51 7.99 -20.50 -8.37
CA PRO A 51 9.14 -19.81 -8.92
C PRO A 51 9.18 -19.96 -10.45
N ILE A 52 9.74 -18.96 -11.12
CA ILE A 52 10.01 -18.98 -12.56
C ILE A 52 11.50 -18.88 -12.83
N THR A 53 11.96 -19.49 -13.91
CA THR A 53 13.34 -19.33 -14.36
C THR A 53 13.46 -18.06 -15.21
N VAL A 54 14.40 -17.19 -14.85
CA VAL A 54 14.68 -15.93 -15.56
C VAL A 54 16.09 -16.00 -16.10
N SER A 55 16.24 -15.71 -17.39
CA SER A 55 17.56 -15.60 -18.03
C SER A 55 18.15 -14.23 -17.75
N THR A 56 19.35 -14.21 -17.19
CA THR A 56 20.18 -13.02 -16.99
C THR A 56 21.51 -13.18 -17.70
N ASP A 57 22.29 -12.10 -17.78
CA ASP A 57 23.63 -12.12 -18.38
C ASP A 57 24.60 -13.10 -17.70
N SER A 58 24.30 -13.47 -16.44
CA SER A 58 25.08 -14.41 -15.64
C SER A 58 24.54 -15.86 -15.67
N GLY A 59 23.47 -16.13 -16.42
CA GLY A 59 22.84 -17.44 -16.53
C GLY A 59 21.37 -17.44 -16.12
N ASN A 60 20.81 -18.62 -15.90
CA ASN A 60 19.41 -18.78 -15.50
C ASN A 60 19.29 -18.80 -13.97
N ILE A 61 18.43 -17.95 -13.42
CA ILE A 61 18.12 -17.90 -11.98
C ILE A 61 16.67 -18.30 -11.73
N ASP A 62 16.42 -19.05 -10.67
CA ASP A 62 15.07 -19.28 -10.17
C ASP A 62 14.63 -18.07 -9.35
N TRP A 63 13.64 -17.36 -9.86
CA TRP A 63 13.11 -16.14 -9.29
C TRP A 63 11.70 -16.37 -8.74
N ASN A 64 11.46 -15.92 -7.50
CA ASN A 64 10.19 -16.11 -6.82
C ASN A 64 9.32 -14.82 -6.87
N PRO A 65 8.12 -14.86 -7.48
CA PRO A 65 7.22 -13.70 -7.54
C PRO A 65 6.58 -13.32 -6.20
N SER A 66 6.57 -14.23 -5.21
CA SER A 66 5.78 -14.10 -3.98
C SER A 66 6.03 -12.80 -3.23
N ALA A 67 7.30 -12.41 -3.08
CA ALA A 67 7.66 -11.18 -2.40
C ALA A 67 7.11 -9.94 -3.11
N MET A 68 7.12 -9.93 -4.46
CA MET A 68 6.57 -8.83 -5.24
C MET A 68 5.04 -8.80 -5.17
N VAL A 69 4.39 -9.96 -5.28
CA VAL A 69 2.93 -10.09 -5.15
C VAL A 69 2.44 -9.54 -3.80
N LYS A 70 3.15 -9.86 -2.71
CA LYS A 70 2.86 -9.30 -1.39
C LYS A 70 3.07 -7.79 -1.34
N LYS A 71 4.22 -7.28 -1.82
CA LYS A 71 4.50 -5.84 -1.88
C LYS A 71 3.40 -5.05 -2.60
N VAL A 72 2.93 -5.56 -3.74
CA VAL A 72 1.80 -4.98 -4.48
C VAL A 72 0.55 -4.94 -3.61
N HIS A 73 0.18 -6.06 -3.00
CA HIS A 73 -1.02 -6.12 -2.17
C HIS A 73 -0.94 -5.14 -0.99
N THR A 74 0.19 -5.09 -0.29
CA THR A 74 0.40 -4.19 0.84
C THR A 74 0.28 -2.72 0.40
N ALA A 75 0.89 -2.33 -0.72
CA ALA A 75 0.85 -0.95 -1.20
C ALA A 75 -0.52 -0.52 -1.74
N TYR A 76 -1.30 -1.43 -2.33
CA TYR A 76 -2.57 -1.07 -2.97
C TYR A 76 -3.78 -1.27 -2.06
N VAL A 77 -3.77 -2.31 -1.22
CA VAL A 77 -4.92 -2.71 -0.40
C VAL A 77 -4.73 -2.36 1.07
N VAL A 78 -3.52 -2.50 1.62
CA VAL A 78 -3.28 -2.33 3.07
C VAL A 78 -2.89 -0.90 3.43
N ASN A 79 -2.03 -0.25 2.62
CA ASN A 79 -1.49 1.07 2.92
C ASN A 79 -1.65 2.03 1.73
N TRP A 80 -2.77 2.77 1.72
CA TRP A 80 -3.22 3.52 0.54
C TRP A 80 -2.39 4.78 0.21
N SER A 81 -1.50 5.20 1.10
CA SER A 81 -0.81 6.50 0.98
C SER A 81 0.68 6.39 0.71
N THR A 82 1.34 5.28 1.07
CA THR A 82 2.79 5.14 0.95
C THR A 82 3.20 3.86 0.25
N GLY A 83 4.21 3.95 -0.61
CA GLY A 83 4.83 2.79 -1.27
C GLY A 83 4.27 2.40 -2.64
N ARG A 84 3.10 2.91 -3.07
CA ARG A 84 2.55 2.62 -4.42
C ARG A 84 3.51 2.98 -5.56
N CYS A 85 4.14 4.16 -5.45
CA CYS A 85 5.10 4.64 -6.42
C CYS A 85 6.38 3.79 -6.49
N GLU A 86 6.89 3.41 -5.32
CA GLU A 86 8.07 2.54 -5.21
C GLU A 86 7.80 1.16 -5.81
N VAL A 87 6.64 0.59 -5.49
CA VAL A 87 6.22 -0.70 -6.03
C VAL A 87 6.06 -0.64 -7.56
N LEU A 88 5.44 0.40 -8.10
CA LEU A 88 5.33 0.57 -9.56
C LEU A 88 6.70 0.70 -10.23
N THR A 89 7.63 1.42 -9.60
CA THR A 89 9.00 1.55 -10.11
C THR A 89 9.71 0.19 -10.11
N GLN A 90 9.56 -0.59 -9.04
CA GLN A 90 10.09 -1.96 -8.97
C GLN A 90 9.46 -2.86 -10.03
N LEU A 91 8.14 -2.76 -10.25
CA LEU A 91 7.43 -3.52 -11.29
C LEU A 91 7.88 -3.15 -12.70
N LEU A 92 8.16 -1.87 -12.97
CA LEU A 92 8.69 -1.41 -14.26
C LEU A 92 10.11 -1.92 -14.51
N ALA A 93 10.91 -2.16 -13.48
CA ALA A 93 12.25 -2.74 -13.60
C ALA A 93 12.25 -4.24 -13.88
N LEU A 94 11.12 -4.93 -13.75
CA LEU A 94 11.02 -6.37 -14.02
C LEU A 94 11.03 -6.67 -15.52
N GLN A 95 11.46 -7.88 -15.88
CA GLN A 95 11.29 -8.44 -17.22
C GLN A 95 9.84 -8.86 -17.47
N ASP A 96 9.43 -8.99 -18.73
CA ASP A 96 8.04 -9.33 -19.09
C ASP A 96 7.60 -10.69 -18.52
N VAL A 97 8.50 -11.68 -18.48
CA VAL A 97 8.24 -12.99 -17.86
C VAL A 97 7.98 -12.88 -16.35
N GLN A 98 8.70 -11.98 -15.66
CA GLN A 98 8.51 -11.72 -14.24
C GLN A 98 7.19 -11.00 -14.00
N ILE A 99 6.81 -10.05 -14.88
CA ILE A 99 5.52 -9.34 -14.78
C ILE A 99 4.36 -10.31 -14.93
N ARG A 100 4.41 -11.24 -15.90
CA ARG A 100 3.41 -12.31 -16.04
C ARG A 100 3.29 -13.14 -14.76
N ALA A 101 4.43 -13.58 -14.22
CA ALA A 101 4.44 -14.39 -13.00
C ALA A 101 3.91 -13.64 -11.77
N VAL A 102 4.14 -12.32 -11.66
CA VAL A 102 3.53 -11.49 -10.62
C VAL A 102 2.03 -11.37 -10.82
N ALA A 103 1.55 -11.15 -12.05
CA ALA A 103 0.13 -11.04 -12.32
C ALA A 103 -0.61 -12.36 -12.04
N ASP A 104 -0.07 -13.49 -12.51
CA ASP A 104 -0.61 -14.82 -12.26
C ASP A 104 -0.59 -15.17 -10.78
N GLY A 105 0.53 -14.90 -10.10
CA GLY A 105 0.65 -15.10 -8.65
C GLY A 105 -0.33 -14.24 -7.86
N TYR A 106 -0.56 -13.00 -8.28
CA TYR A 106 -1.52 -12.11 -7.63
C TYR A 106 -2.96 -12.63 -7.78
N LEU A 107 -3.33 -13.09 -8.97
CA LEU A 107 -4.64 -13.70 -9.22
C LEU A 107 -4.84 -14.99 -8.40
N GLN A 108 -3.83 -15.85 -8.35
CA GLN A 108 -3.87 -17.11 -7.60
C GLN A 108 -4.03 -16.90 -6.10
N VAL A 109 -3.35 -15.89 -5.53
CA VAL A 109 -3.37 -15.65 -4.08
C VAL A 109 -4.59 -14.84 -3.65
N TYR A 110 -4.98 -13.81 -4.40
CA TYR A 110 -6.01 -12.86 -3.95
C TYR A 110 -7.30 -12.89 -4.77
N GLY A 111 -7.40 -13.72 -5.81
CA GLY A 111 -8.60 -13.87 -6.64
C GLY A 111 -9.00 -12.61 -7.43
N LYS A 112 -8.09 -11.62 -7.51
CA LYS A 112 -8.28 -10.38 -8.27
C LYS A 112 -7.17 -10.25 -9.29
N THR A 113 -7.47 -9.67 -10.44
CA THR A 113 -6.41 -9.39 -11.41
C THR A 113 -5.54 -8.22 -10.97
N LEU A 114 -4.25 -8.29 -11.31
CA LEU A 114 -3.29 -7.22 -11.01
C LEU A 114 -3.77 -5.90 -11.61
N ARG A 115 -4.23 -5.92 -12.87
CA ARG A 115 -4.74 -4.73 -13.56
C ARG A 115 -5.90 -4.08 -12.81
N LYS A 116 -6.87 -4.88 -12.33
CA LYS A 116 -8.04 -4.37 -11.60
C LYS A 116 -7.60 -3.64 -10.33
N VAL A 117 -6.69 -4.22 -9.57
CA VAL A 117 -6.17 -3.63 -8.33
C VAL A 117 -5.43 -2.33 -8.59
N LEU A 118 -4.63 -2.26 -9.67
CA LEU A 118 -3.93 -1.04 -10.03
C LEU A 118 -4.90 0.07 -10.47
N ASN A 119 -5.94 -0.27 -11.25
CA ASN A 119 -6.93 0.71 -11.73
C ASN A 119 -7.84 1.27 -10.63
N GLU A 120 -8.07 0.52 -9.55
CA GLU A 120 -8.84 1.00 -8.40
C GLU A 120 -8.11 2.14 -7.64
N ALA A 121 -6.81 2.33 -7.85
CA ALA A 121 -6.02 3.41 -7.26
C ALA A 121 -5.84 4.59 -8.24
N TRP A 122 -6.64 5.66 -8.05
CA TRP A 122 -6.64 6.86 -8.91
C TRP A 122 -5.34 7.67 -8.93
N VAL A 123 -4.50 7.55 -7.90
CA VAL A 123 -3.18 8.22 -7.83
C VAL A 123 -2.19 7.26 -7.16
N ALA A 124 -1.13 6.91 -7.89
CA ALA A 124 -0.08 6.02 -7.37
C ALA A 124 1.20 6.77 -6.97
N CYS A 125 1.52 7.87 -7.65
CA CYS A 125 2.69 8.72 -7.38
C CYS A 125 2.27 10.19 -7.20
N TRP A 126 2.03 10.60 -5.96
CA TRP A 126 1.59 11.97 -5.62
C TRP A 126 2.64 13.06 -5.85
N ASN A 127 3.91 12.67 -5.99
CA ASN A 127 5.06 13.59 -6.06
C ASN A 127 5.60 13.81 -7.48
N LEU A 128 5.00 13.19 -8.50
CA LEU A 128 5.45 13.33 -9.89
C LEU A 128 4.41 14.09 -10.71
N PRO A 129 4.82 14.86 -11.74
CA PRO A 129 3.90 15.32 -12.76
C PRO A 129 3.11 14.13 -13.30
N TRP A 130 1.81 14.27 -13.55
CA TRP A 130 0.95 13.17 -14.05
C TRP A 130 1.52 12.48 -15.32
N GLN A 131 2.30 13.21 -16.13
CA GLN A 131 2.96 12.69 -17.32
C GLN A 131 4.09 11.68 -17.02
N ASP A 132 4.69 11.79 -15.84
CA ASP A 132 5.76 10.89 -15.36
C ASP A 132 5.22 9.82 -14.42
N ASP A 133 3.90 9.66 -14.31
CA ASP A 133 3.31 8.65 -13.43
C ASP A 133 3.64 7.23 -13.95
N PRO A 134 4.44 6.44 -13.22
CA PRO A 134 4.76 5.07 -13.59
C PRO A 134 3.52 4.18 -13.66
N HIS A 135 2.38 4.60 -13.08
CA HIS A 135 1.13 3.88 -13.18
C HIS A 135 0.68 3.70 -14.63
N GLN A 136 0.59 4.80 -15.39
CA GLN A 136 0.15 4.76 -16.78
C GLN A 136 1.11 3.97 -17.66
N GLN A 137 2.42 4.08 -17.39
CA GLN A 137 3.43 3.30 -18.10
C GLN A 137 3.26 1.80 -17.82
N PHE A 138 3.03 1.42 -16.57
CA PHE A 138 2.85 0.03 -16.20
C PHE A 138 1.53 -0.55 -16.73
N ILE A 139 0.42 0.20 -16.70
CA ILE A 139 -0.85 -0.23 -17.31
C ILE A 139 -0.68 -0.47 -18.81
N LYS A 140 -0.03 0.44 -19.54
CA LYS A 140 0.27 0.24 -20.97
C LYS A 140 1.14 -0.99 -21.21
N ARG A 141 2.08 -1.29 -20.31
CA ARG A 141 2.89 -2.50 -20.39
C ARG A 141 2.06 -3.77 -20.16
N LEU A 142 1.15 -3.77 -19.19
CA LEU A 142 0.20 -4.86 -19.00
C LEU A 142 -0.69 -5.07 -20.24
N ASP A 143 -1.16 -3.98 -20.87
CA ASP A 143 -1.90 -4.02 -22.13
C ASP A 143 -1.09 -4.67 -23.26
N ALA A 144 0.15 -4.23 -23.46
CA ALA A 144 1.03 -4.78 -24.48
C ALA A 144 1.30 -6.28 -24.28
N LEU A 145 1.36 -6.72 -23.01
CA LEU A 145 1.54 -8.13 -22.65
C LEU A 145 0.24 -8.94 -22.63
N GLN A 146 -0.91 -8.31 -22.86
CA GLN A 146 -2.25 -8.91 -22.79
C GLN A 146 -2.57 -9.51 -21.41
N ILE A 147 -2.12 -8.84 -20.35
CA ILE A 147 -2.36 -9.25 -18.96
C ILE A 147 -3.59 -8.49 -18.42
N THR A 148 -4.64 -9.24 -18.12
CA THR A 148 -5.89 -8.74 -17.51
C THR A 148 -5.85 -8.69 -16.00
#